data_AF-A0ABC8B1D0-F1
#
_entry.id   AF-A0ABC8B1D0-F1
#
_cell.length_a   1.000
_cell.length_b   1.000
_cell.length_c   1.000
_cell.angle_alpha   90.00
_cell.angle_beta   90.00
_cell.angle_gamma   90.00
#
_symmetry.space_group_name_H-M   'P 1'
#
loop_
_entity.id
_entity.type
_entity.pdbx_description
1 polymer ?
#
loop_
_entity_poly.entity_id
_entity_poly.type
_entity_poly.pdbx_seq_one_letter_code
_entity_poly.pdbx_strand_id
1 'polypeptide(L)'
;MADLAKPSVADLNDKVAKAFDPSIDAKTKTDWIEDAALDPQLAQKLVDAAKANNVKIKITSVGDPSGGKLKADADVTIDGKPVQNATVSFVADGTDWKIDHNYACSIVKAAKLDSAACQDK
;
A
#
# COMPACT_ATOMS: atom_id res chain seq x y z
N MET A 1 -10.24 20.74 -8.09
CA MET A 1 -10.05 19.47 -7.36
C MET A 1 -8.89 19.74 -6.43
N ALA A 2 -9.10 19.71 -5.11
CA ALA A 2 -8.01 20.04 -4.20
C ALA A 2 -7.07 18.83 -4.16
N ASP A 3 -5.90 18.96 -4.79
CA ASP A 3 -4.83 18.00 -4.59
C ASP A 3 -4.49 18.00 -3.10
N LEU A 4 -4.67 16.85 -2.45
CA LEU A 4 -4.30 16.65 -1.05
C LEU A 4 -2.83 17.03 -0.89
N ALA A 5 -2.46 17.59 0.28
CA ALA A 5 -1.09 18.00 0.52
C ALA A 5 -0.14 16.83 0.25
N LYS A 6 0.93 17.09 -0.52
CA LYS A 6 1.95 16.09 -0.83
C LYS A 6 2.54 15.58 0.48
N PRO A 7 2.41 14.27 0.79
CA PRO A 7 2.91 13.72 2.03
C PRO A 7 4.44 13.64 1.99
N SER A 8 5.06 13.65 3.16
CA SER A 8 6.51 13.50 3.25
C SER A 8 6.92 12.05 3.01
N VAL A 9 8.17 11.84 2.57
CA VAL A 9 8.77 10.50 2.50
C VAL A 9 8.67 9.78 3.85
N ALA A 10 8.88 10.49 4.96
CA ALA A 10 8.76 9.96 6.32
C ALA A 10 7.32 9.50 6.63
N ASP A 11 6.33 10.34 6.38
CA ASP A 11 4.92 10.02 6.62
C ASP A 11 4.45 8.77 5.84
N LEU A 12 4.87 8.66 4.57
CA LEU A 12 4.55 7.47 3.77
C LEU A 12 5.29 6.23 4.26
N ASN A 13 6.56 6.34 4.66
CA ASN A 13 7.29 5.23 5.27
C ASN A 13 6.62 4.76 6.57
N ASP A 14 6.17 5.69 7.42
CA ASP A 14 5.42 5.38 8.63
C ASP A 14 4.09 4.68 8.30
N LYS A 15 3.32 5.19 7.34
CA LYS A 15 2.06 4.55 6.90
C LYS A 15 2.29 3.15 6.37
N VAL A 16 3.28 2.97 5.50
CA VAL A 16 3.66 1.66 4.94
C VAL A 16 4.08 0.72 6.08
N ALA A 17 5.01 1.13 6.94
CA ALA A 17 5.47 0.31 8.06
C ALA A 17 4.30 -0.14 8.94
N LYS A 18 3.39 0.77 9.27
CA LYS A 18 2.17 0.47 10.02
C LYS A 18 1.22 -0.47 9.26
N ALA A 19 1.07 -0.30 7.95
CA ALA A 19 0.23 -1.18 7.12
C ALA A 19 0.74 -2.64 7.14
N PHE A 20 2.06 -2.83 7.25
CA PHE A 20 2.70 -4.14 7.37
C PHE A 20 2.93 -4.60 8.81
N ASP A 21 2.65 -3.76 9.82
CA ASP A 21 2.86 -4.08 11.24
C ASP A 21 1.76 -5.04 11.73
N PRO A 22 2.09 -6.29 12.11
CA PRO A 22 1.09 -7.24 12.61
C PRO A 22 0.44 -6.87 13.94
N SER A 23 1.00 -5.91 14.67
CA SER A 23 0.46 -5.39 15.94
C SER A 23 -0.75 -4.48 15.73
N ILE A 24 -0.96 -4.00 14.50
CA ILE A 24 -2.08 -3.14 14.15
C ILE A 24 -3.21 -3.99 13.58
N ASP A 25 -4.41 -3.84 14.15
CA ASP A 25 -5.62 -4.51 13.70
C ASP A 25 -5.91 -4.25 12.22
N ALA A 26 -6.39 -5.30 11.53
CA ALA A 26 -6.75 -5.23 10.12
C ALA A 26 -7.76 -4.10 9.83
N LYS A 27 -8.68 -3.83 10.77
CA LYS A 27 -9.66 -2.74 10.67
C LYS A 27 -9.02 -1.35 10.60
N THR A 28 -7.96 -1.10 11.34
CA THR A 28 -7.24 0.19 11.26
C THR A 28 -6.48 0.30 9.94
N LYS A 29 -5.96 -0.83 9.44
CA LYS A 29 -5.28 -0.88 8.14
C LYS A 29 -6.23 -0.74 6.95
N THR A 30 -7.48 -1.18 7.08
CA THR A 30 -8.49 -0.96 6.03
C THR A 30 -8.75 0.52 5.78
N ASP A 31 -8.56 1.39 6.78
CA ASP A 31 -8.62 2.84 6.58
C ASP A 31 -7.41 3.40 5.81
N TRP A 32 -6.37 2.60 5.56
CA TRP A 32 -5.18 3.02 4.82
C TRP A 32 -5.10 2.46 3.41
N ILE A 33 -6.02 1.59 3.02
CA ILE A 33 -6.06 0.97 1.71
C ILE A 33 -7.40 1.31 1.07
N GLU A 34 -7.37 1.79 -0.17
CA GLU A 34 -8.58 2.03 -0.96
C GLU A 34 -9.38 0.73 -1.13
N ASP A 35 -10.70 0.82 -1.04
CA ASP A 35 -11.62 -0.31 -1.17
C ASP A 35 -11.38 -1.49 -0.20
N ALA A 36 -10.52 -1.35 0.80
CA ALA A 36 -10.31 -2.39 1.79
C ALA A 36 -11.52 -2.56 2.74
N ALA A 37 -12.47 -1.63 2.70
CA ALA A 37 -13.79 -1.83 3.29
C ALA A 37 -14.59 -2.97 2.61
N LEU A 38 -14.30 -3.27 1.32
CA LEU A 38 -14.90 -4.40 0.61
C LEU A 38 -14.34 -5.74 1.09
N ASP A 39 -13.06 -5.77 1.47
CA ASP A 39 -12.44 -6.94 2.08
C ASP A 39 -11.52 -6.55 3.25
N PRO A 40 -12.00 -6.65 4.50
CA PRO A 40 -11.17 -6.38 5.66
C PRO A 40 -10.03 -7.40 5.83
N GLN A 41 -10.12 -8.56 5.17
CA GLN A 41 -9.01 -9.50 5.09
C GLN A 41 -7.95 -9.06 4.09
N LEU A 42 -8.19 -8.10 3.19
CA LEU A 42 -7.17 -7.60 2.25
C LEU A 42 -5.93 -7.11 3.00
N ALA A 43 -6.14 -6.25 4.01
CA ALA A 43 -5.05 -5.70 4.80
C ALA A 43 -4.28 -6.80 5.55
N GLN A 44 -5.00 -7.79 6.09
CA GLN A 44 -4.39 -8.94 6.77
C GLN A 44 -3.58 -9.79 5.78
N LYS A 45 -4.16 -10.12 4.62
CA LYS A 45 -3.49 -10.86 3.54
C LYS A 45 -2.26 -10.13 3.02
N LEU A 46 -2.30 -8.79 2.92
CA LEU A 46 -1.15 -7.98 2.55
C LEU A 46 0.00 -8.14 3.56
N VAL A 47 -0.32 -8.16 4.86
CA VAL A 47 0.66 -8.39 5.95
C VAL A 47 1.20 -9.82 5.88
N ASP A 48 0.34 -10.82 5.68
CA ASP A 48 0.74 -12.22 5.56
C ASP A 48 1.60 -12.45 4.31
N ALA A 49 1.22 -11.86 3.17
CA ALA A 49 2.01 -11.83 1.94
C ALA A 49 3.40 -11.23 2.18
N ALA A 50 3.44 -10.07 2.83
CA ALA A 50 4.69 -9.39 3.12
C ALA A 50 5.59 -10.20 4.04
N LYS A 51 5.03 -10.82 5.09
CA LYS A 51 5.79 -11.70 5.99
C LYS A 51 6.28 -12.95 5.28
N ALA A 52 5.41 -13.63 4.55
CA ALA A 52 5.74 -14.87 3.83
C ALA A 52 6.85 -14.65 2.79
N ASN A 53 6.87 -13.48 2.16
CA ASN A 53 7.85 -13.14 1.13
C ASN A 53 8.94 -12.16 1.62
N ASN A 54 9.12 -11.98 2.94
CA ASN A 54 10.10 -11.04 3.53
C ASN A 54 10.14 -9.65 2.84
N VAL A 55 8.96 -9.09 2.56
CA VAL A 55 8.81 -7.82 1.85
C VAL A 55 9.25 -6.67 2.75
N LYS A 56 10.16 -5.85 2.25
CA LYS A 56 10.56 -4.57 2.84
C LYS A 56 10.28 -3.48 1.84
N ILE A 57 9.55 -2.45 2.25
CA ILE A 57 9.26 -1.29 1.41
C ILE A 57 9.83 -0.06 2.11
N LYS A 58 10.60 0.73 1.37
CA LYS A 58 11.15 1.99 1.84
C LYS A 58 10.91 3.06 0.80
N ILE A 59 10.04 4.02 1.09
CA ILE A 59 9.81 5.15 0.21
C ILE A 59 11.10 5.97 0.15
N THR A 60 11.55 6.28 -1.07
CA THR A 60 12.77 7.06 -1.34
C THR A 60 12.42 8.45 -1.87
N SER A 61 11.36 8.54 -2.69
CA SER A 61 10.89 9.80 -3.27
C SER A 61 9.37 9.81 -3.32
N VAL A 62 8.79 11.00 -3.24
CA VAL A 62 7.35 11.20 -3.39
C VAL A 62 7.15 12.08 -4.61
N GLY A 63 6.43 11.57 -5.59
CA GLY A 63 6.02 12.32 -6.77
C GLY A 63 5.00 13.40 -6.42
N ASP A 64 4.66 14.24 -7.40
CA ASP A 64 3.64 15.26 -7.17
C ASP A 64 2.24 14.66 -7.35
N PRO A 65 1.32 14.89 -6.39
CA PRO A 65 -0.04 14.42 -6.52
C PRO A 65 -0.71 15.10 -7.71
N SER A 66 -1.47 14.33 -8.48
CA SER A 66 -2.20 14.83 -9.64
C SER A 66 -3.54 14.13 -9.77
N GLY A 67 -4.63 14.90 -9.78
CA GLY A 67 -5.98 14.36 -10.01
C GLY A 67 -6.42 13.36 -8.94
N GLY A 68 -5.97 13.57 -7.69
CA GLY A 68 -6.26 12.67 -6.57
C GLY A 68 -5.45 11.37 -6.56
N LYS A 69 -4.39 11.26 -7.36
CA LYS A 69 -3.46 10.13 -7.33
C LYS A 69 -2.05 10.62 -7.03
N LEU A 70 -1.30 9.81 -6.30
CA LEU A 70 0.07 10.09 -5.91
C LEU A 70 0.91 8.84 -6.19
N LYS A 71 2.05 9.02 -6.84
CA LYS A 71 3.05 7.96 -7.00
C LYS A 71 4.27 8.29 -6.18
N ALA A 72 4.72 7.33 -5.38
CA ALA A 72 5.96 7.45 -4.63
C ALA A 72 6.93 6.35 -5.09
N ASP A 73 8.19 6.72 -5.31
CA ASP A 73 9.25 5.76 -5.57
C ASP A 73 9.63 5.08 -4.26
N ALA A 74 9.80 3.76 -4.30
CA ALA A 74 10.13 2.97 -3.15
C ALA A 74 11.15 1.89 -3.47
N ASP A 75 12.13 1.72 -2.60
CA ASP A 75 12.95 0.52 -2.59
C ASP A 75 12.13 -0.62 -1.98
N VAL A 76 11.68 -1.54 -2.83
CA VAL A 76 10.98 -2.75 -2.41
C VAL A 76 11.91 -3.93 -2.54
N THR A 77 12.05 -4.72 -1.49
CA THR A 77 12.85 -5.95 -1.47
C THR A 77 11.93 -7.09 -1.09
N ILE A 78 11.88 -8.13 -1.92
CA ILE A 78 11.05 -9.33 -1.72
C ILE A 78 12.00 -10.52 -1.64
N ASP A 79 11.97 -11.25 -0.53
CA ASP A 79 12.82 -12.43 -0.29
C ASP A 79 14.32 -12.13 -0.48
N GLY A 80 14.74 -10.95 -0.02
CA GLY A 80 16.12 -10.46 -0.18
C GLY A 80 16.47 -9.97 -1.59
N LYS A 81 15.54 -10.02 -2.55
CA LYS A 81 15.74 -9.53 -3.92
C LYS A 81 15.12 -8.14 -4.09
N PRO A 82 15.92 -7.12 -4.46
CA PRO A 82 15.38 -5.79 -4.75
C PRO A 82 14.53 -5.81 -6.03
N VAL A 83 13.36 -5.21 -5.97
CA VAL A 83 12.47 -4.97 -7.09
C VAL A 83 12.91 -3.66 -7.74
N GLN A 84 13.33 -3.72 -9.00
CA GLN A 84 13.72 -2.53 -9.74
C GLN A 84 12.50 -1.70 -10.12
N ASN A 85 12.63 -0.37 -10.05
CA ASN A 85 11.56 0.59 -10.38
C ASN A 85 10.27 0.35 -9.57
N ALA A 86 10.41 -0.08 -8.31
CA ALA A 86 9.26 -0.23 -7.47
C ALA A 86 8.69 1.16 -7.12
N THR A 87 7.40 1.30 -7.36
CA THR A 87 6.64 2.51 -7.07
C THR A 87 5.41 2.09 -6.29
N VAL A 88 5.00 2.91 -5.34
CA VAL A 88 3.78 2.74 -4.57
C VAL A 88 2.77 3.76 -5.06
N SER A 89 1.61 3.27 -5.49
CA SER A 89 0.49 4.12 -5.88
C SER A 89 -0.39 4.39 -4.67
N PHE A 90 -0.77 5.66 -4.52
CA PHE A 90 -1.70 6.13 -3.50
C PHE A 90 -2.83 6.91 -4.15
N VAL A 91 -4.00 6.85 -3.54
CA VAL A 91 -5.19 7.64 -3.88
C VAL A 91 -5.52 8.61 -2.75
N ALA A 92 -6.04 9.76 -3.11
CA ALA A 92 -6.63 10.72 -2.19
C ALA A 92 -8.02 10.24 -1.78
N ASP A 93 -8.23 9.95 -0.49
CA ASP A 93 -9.53 9.62 0.08
C ASP A 93 -9.84 10.58 1.24
N GLY A 94 -10.78 11.49 1.02
CA GLY A 94 -11.11 12.55 1.99
C GLY A 94 -9.93 13.47 2.26
N THR A 95 -9.33 13.35 3.45
CA THR A 95 -8.18 14.13 3.92
C THR A 95 -6.89 13.33 4.02
N ASP A 96 -6.90 12.07 3.60
CA ASP A 96 -5.78 11.15 3.77
C ASP A 96 -5.37 10.49 2.45
N TRP A 97 -4.09 10.16 2.34
CA TRP A 97 -3.58 9.29 1.29
C TRP A 97 -3.74 7.84 1.72
N LYS A 98 -4.44 7.06 0.88
CA LYS A 98 -4.61 5.61 0.99
C LYS A 98 -3.83 4.91 -0.10
N ILE A 99 -3.37 3.69 0.17
CA ILE A 99 -2.73 2.82 -0.82
C ILE A 99 -3.79 2.47 -1.87
N ASP A 100 -3.46 2.68 -3.14
CA ASP A 100 -4.35 2.34 -4.26
C ASP A 100 -4.68 0.84 -4.24
N HIS A 101 -5.95 0.52 -4.46
CA HIS A 101 -6.41 -0.87 -4.33
C HIS A 101 -5.73 -1.79 -5.34
N ASN A 102 -5.44 -1.32 -6.57
CA ASN A 102 -4.77 -2.11 -7.60
C ASN A 102 -3.33 -2.44 -7.17
N TYR A 103 -2.65 -1.50 -6.52
CA TYR A 103 -1.33 -1.74 -5.97
C TYR A 103 -1.35 -2.80 -4.86
N ALA A 104 -2.25 -2.66 -3.89
CA ALA A 104 -2.43 -3.67 -2.83
C ALA A 104 -2.74 -5.06 -3.41
N CYS A 105 -3.60 -5.11 -4.42
CA CYS A 105 -3.96 -6.33 -5.12
C CYS A 105 -2.82 -6.95 -5.92
N SER A 106 -1.94 -6.13 -6.50
CA SER A 106 -0.75 -6.62 -7.21
C SER A 106 0.19 -7.37 -6.27
N ILE A 107 0.36 -6.88 -5.03
CA ILE A 107 1.18 -7.55 -4.00
C ILE A 107 0.54 -8.86 -3.56
N VAL A 108 -0.77 -8.84 -3.25
CA VAL A 108 -1.51 -10.02 -2.81
C VAL A 108 -1.48 -11.12 -3.88
N LYS A 109 -1.69 -10.76 -5.16
CA LYS A 109 -1.54 -11.69 -6.31
C LYS A 109 -0.11 -12.21 -6.44
N ALA A 110 0.91 -11.36 -6.29
CA ALA A 110 2.32 -11.78 -6.34
C ALA A 110 2.67 -12.80 -5.24
N ALA A 111 2.05 -12.66 -4.07
CA ALA A 111 2.16 -13.60 -2.97
C ALA A 111 1.29 -14.87 -3.12
N LYS A 112 0.59 -15.02 -4.24
CA LYS A 112 -0.37 -16.12 -4.50
C LYS A 112 -1.47 -16.20 -3.43
N LEU A 113 -1.87 -15.05 -2.89
CA LEU A 113 -3.01 -14.94 -2.00
C LEU A 113 -4.22 -14.41 -2.79
N ASP A 114 -5.41 -14.86 -2.42
CA ASP A 114 -6.68 -14.41 -2.99
C ASP A 114 -7.37 -13.43 -2.02
N SER A 115 -7.82 -12.28 -2.52
CA SER A 115 -8.56 -11.28 -1.75
C SER A 115 -9.83 -10.89 -2.50
N ALA A 116 -10.95 -10.78 -1.79
CA ALA A 116 -12.24 -10.42 -2.37
C ALA A 116 -12.23 -8.98 -2.93
N ALA A 117 -11.43 -8.08 -2.34
CA ALA A 117 -11.18 -6.74 -2.89
C ALA A 117 -10.33 -6.75 -4.18
N CYS A 118 -9.73 -7.90 -4.51
CA CYS A 118 -8.87 -8.11 -5.68
C CYS A 118 -9.47 -9.06 -6.71
N GLN A 119 -10.66 -9.60 -6.44
CA GLN A 119 -11.45 -10.28 -7.44
C GLN A 119 -11.99 -9.23 -8.39
N ASP A 120 -11.38 -9.20 -9.57
CA ASP A 120 -11.72 -8.41 -10.75
C ASP A 120 -13.25 -8.23 -10.88
N LYS A 121 -13.70 -7.00 -11.13
CA LYS A 121 -15.09 -6.73 -11.45
C LYS A 121 -15.28 -6.80 -12.97
#